data_AF-A0A9W5L3I1-F1
#
_entry.id   AF-A0A9W5L3I1-F1
#
_cell.length_a   1.000
_cell.length_b   1.000
_cell.length_c   1.000
_cell.angle_alpha   90.00
_cell.angle_beta   90.00
_cell.angle_gamma   90.00
#
_symmetry.space_group_name_H-M   'P 1'
#
loop_
_entity.id
_entity.type
_entity.pdbx_description
1 polymer ?
#
loop_
_entity_poly.entity_id
_entity_poly.type
_entity_poly.pdbx_seq_one_letter_code
_entity_poly.pdbx_strand_id
1 'polypeptide(L)'
;MKNTPIPVAVRTVDTGIGMKLPYIESSTVGEVAGKFSKASTAAKDDAYQLAKGTVKNPEIVKFTEEQLSTKPLYSRNPEKWQKKGGEIEISEEGIWTYIDWEIPPNRVSYPGGFPNFKSAGLVRQEVPIGEFNRYDIDFAKADELASNGTKLDENTWHHHQDLTTMQEVSKEMHRRFRHMGGMSLAKKLKD
;
A
#
# COMPACT_ATOMS: atom_id res chain seq x y z
N MET A 1 7.02 -6.97 -45.30
CA MET A 1 5.69 -6.34 -45.11
C MET A 1 5.72 -5.03 -44.32
N LYS A 2 6.68 -4.80 -43.39
CA LYS A 2 6.72 -3.55 -42.59
C LYS A 2 6.89 -2.26 -43.42
N ASN A 3 7.59 -2.32 -44.55
CA ASN A 3 7.87 -1.15 -45.41
C ASN A 3 6.86 -1.00 -46.56
N THR A 4 5.77 -1.78 -46.56
CA THR A 4 4.75 -1.70 -47.61
C THR A 4 3.97 -0.38 -47.42
N PRO A 5 3.94 0.53 -48.42
CA PRO A 5 3.16 1.75 -48.35
C PRO A 5 1.67 1.44 -48.37
N ILE A 6 0.91 2.11 -47.50
CA ILE A 6 -0.55 2.06 -47.43
C ILE A 6 -1.12 3.47 -47.42
N PRO A 7 -2.25 3.72 -48.10
CA PRO A 7 -2.91 5.01 -48.06
C PRO A 7 -3.50 5.26 -46.66
N VAL A 8 -3.24 6.43 -46.08
CA VAL A 8 -3.72 6.80 -44.74
C VAL A 8 -4.67 8.00 -44.73
N ALA A 9 -4.57 8.89 -45.71
CA ALA A 9 -5.48 10.03 -45.85
C ALA A 9 -5.51 10.57 -47.28
N VAL A 10 -6.59 11.25 -47.66
CA VAL A 10 -6.64 12.09 -48.86
C VAL A 10 -6.50 13.54 -48.42
N ARG A 11 -5.50 14.25 -48.96
CA ARG A 11 -5.27 15.66 -48.68
C ARG A 11 -5.31 16.47 -49.97
N THR A 12 -5.45 17.78 -49.86
CA THR A 12 -5.33 18.71 -50.98
C THR A 12 -4.11 19.59 -50.79
N VAL A 13 -3.30 19.77 -51.82
CA VAL A 13 -2.23 20.76 -51.86
C VAL A 13 -2.66 21.93 -52.75
N ASP A 14 -2.41 23.16 -52.27
CA ASP A 14 -2.61 24.37 -53.07
C ASP A 14 -1.38 24.56 -53.95
N THR A 15 -1.58 24.69 -55.26
CA THR A 15 -0.48 24.84 -56.23
C THR A 15 -0.03 26.29 -56.38
N GLY A 16 -0.65 27.25 -55.68
CA GLY A 16 -0.31 28.66 -55.74
C GLY A 16 -0.83 29.40 -56.98
N ILE A 17 -1.47 28.69 -57.93
CA ILE A 17 -2.14 29.26 -59.12
C ILE A 17 -3.66 29.19 -59.03
N GLY A 18 -4.21 29.08 -57.82
CA GLY A 18 -5.66 29.02 -57.58
C GLY A 18 -6.30 27.65 -57.83
N MET A 19 -5.49 26.59 -57.98
CA MET A 19 -5.97 25.20 -58.13
C MET A 19 -5.55 24.35 -56.93
N LYS A 20 -6.47 23.56 -56.39
CA LYS A 20 -6.18 22.58 -55.32
C LYS A 20 -6.15 21.17 -55.92
N LEU A 21 -5.03 20.49 -55.80
CA LEU A 21 -4.86 19.12 -56.28
C LEU A 21 -4.96 18.12 -55.12
N PRO A 22 -5.85 17.11 -55.21
CA PRO A 22 -5.89 16.05 -54.23
C PRO A 22 -4.69 15.11 -54.41
N TYR A 23 -4.11 14.66 -53.31
CA TYR A 23 -3.12 13.60 -53.28
C TYR A 23 -3.40 12.64 -52.11
N ILE A 24 -2.93 11.41 -52.26
CA ILE A 24 -3.04 10.37 -51.23
C ILE A 24 -1.80 10.41 -50.37
N GLU A 25 -1.95 10.73 -49.10
CA GLU A 25 -0.90 10.55 -48.11
C GLU A 25 -0.76 9.06 -47.83
N SER A 26 0.45 8.53 -47.92
CA SER A 26 0.76 7.14 -47.59
C SER A 26 1.71 7.07 -46.39
N SER A 27 1.59 6.00 -45.61
CA SER A 27 2.54 5.64 -44.56
C SER A 27 2.90 4.17 -44.70
N THR A 28 3.92 3.69 -43.99
CA THR A 28 4.24 2.27 -43.99
C THR A 28 3.42 1.50 -42.97
N VAL A 29 3.14 0.22 -43.25
CA VAL A 29 2.48 -0.69 -42.29
C VAL A 29 3.21 -0.71 -40.94
N GLY A 30 4.54 -0.66 -40.95
CA GLY A 30 5.38 -0.62 -39.76
C GLY A 30 5.21 0.64 -38.92
N GLU A 31 5.11 1.82 -39.54
CA GLU A 31 4.86 3.09 -38.84
C GLU A 31 3.47 3.14 -38.22
N VAL A 32 2.46 2.66 -38.95
CA VAL A 32 1.07 2.60 -38.46
C VAL A 32 0.97 1.64 -37.28
N ALA A 33 1.52 0.43 -37.41
CA ALA A 33 1.58 -0.53 -36.30
C ALA A 33 2.37 0.03 -35.10
N GLY A 34 3.47 0.75 -35.35
CA GLY A 34 4.26 1.43 -34.32
C GLY A 34 3.46 2.51 -33.57
N LYS A 35 2.67 3.33 -34.28
CA LYS A 35 1.78 4.33 -33.69
C LYS A 35 0.68 3.68 -32.84
N PHE A 36 0.05 2.60 -33.32
CA PHE A 36 -0.94 1.85 -32.54
C PHE A 36 -0.33 1.18 -31.30
N SER A 37 0.88 0.65 -31.42
CA SER A 37 1.60 0.05 -30.30
C SER A 37 1.90 1.09 -29.23
N LYS A 38 2.38 2.28 -29.63
CA LYS A 38 2.64 3.42 -28.73
C LYS A 38 1.36 3.94 -28.06
N ALA A 39 0.26 4.05 -28.82
CA ALA A 39 -1.03 4.47 -28.27
C ALA A 39 -1.59 3.42 -27.29
N SER A 40 -1.41 2.13 -27.58
CA SER A 40 -1.83 1.04 -26.69
C SER A 40 -1.00 0.98 -25.41
N THR A 41 0.31 1.20 -25.48
CA THR A 41 1.15 1.31 -24.28
C THR A 41 0.78 2.52 -23.44
N ALA A 42 0.58 3.69 -24.06
CA ALA A 42 0.14 4.89 -23.34
C ALA A 42 -1.22 4.68 -22.66
N ALA A 43 -2.21 4.09 -23.34
CA ALA A 43 -3.52 3.82 -22.74
C ALA A 43 -3.46 2.79 -21.59
N LYS A 44 -2.57 1.79 -21.69
CA LYS A 44 -2.32 0.82 -20.60
C LYS A 44 -1.62 1.47 -19.42
N ASP A 45 -0.64 2.34 -19.68
CA ASP A 45 0.05 3.10 -18.65
C ASP A 45 -0.94 4.04 -17.96
N ASP A 46 -1.76 4.79 -18.70
CA ASP A 46 -2.77 5.69 -18.14
C ASP A 46 -3.81 4.94 -17.30
N ALA A 47 -4.29 3.77 -17.75
CA ALA A 47 -5.19 2.93 -16.97
C ALA A 47 -4.50 2.34 -15.72
N TYR A 48 -3.21 2.00 -15.81
CA TYR A 48 -2.41 1.54 -14.69
C TYR A 48 -2.13 2.67 -13.68
N GLN A 49 -1.86 3.90 -14.14
CA GLN A 49 -1.70 5.10 -13.31
C GLN A 49 -3.04 5.53 -12.68
N LEU A 50 -4.16 5.38 -13.41
CA LEU A 50 -5.51 5.64 -12.89
C LEU A 50 -5.90 4.61 -11.82
N ALA A 51 -5.57 3.33 -12.03
CA ALA A 51 -5.82 2.25 -11.07
C ALA A 51 -4.86 2.28 -9.86
N LYS A 52 -3.66 2.85 -10.00
CA LYS A 52 -2.67 3.03 -8.93
C LYS A 52 -2.76 4.38 -8.22
N GLY A 53 -3.71 5.25 -8.60
CA GLY A 53 -3.86 6.55 -7.99
C GLY A 53 -2.60 7.40 -8.11
N THR A 54 -2.08 7.61 -9.32
CA THR A 54 -1.08 8.66 -9.55
C THR A 54 -1.80 10.01 -9.61
N VAL A 55 -2.42 10.35 -8.49
CA VAL A 55 -2.94 11.68 -8.19
C VAL A 55 -1.71 12.61 -8.19
N LYS A 56 -1.88 13.80 -8.77
CA LYS A 56 -1.07 15.00 -8.45
C LYS A 56 -0.60 14.89 -7.00
N ASN A 57 0.71 15.06 -6.73
CA ASN A 57 1.32 15.02 -5.37
C ASN A 57 0.24 15.16 -4.29
N PRO A 58 -0.20 14.07 -3.63
CA PRO A 58 -1.29 14.17 -2.67
C PRO A 58 -0.90 15.25 -1.68
N GLU A 59 -1.78 16.24 -1.48
CA GLU A 59 -1.53 17.30 -0.51
C GLU A 59 -1.24 16.62 0.83
N ILE A 60 0.02 16.68 1.25
CA ILE A 60 0.45 16.06 2.49
C ILE A 60 -0.21 16.85 3.61
N VAL A 61 -1.12 16.20 4.33
CA VAL A 61 -1.70 16.73 5.56
C VAL A 61 -0.57 16.96 6.54
N LYS A 62 -0.38 18.23 6.90
CA LYS A 62 0.55 18.64 7.95
C LYS A 62 -0.16 18.58 9.30
N PHE A 63 0.33 17.72 10.18
CA PHE A 63 -0.12 17.65 11.55
C PHE A 63 0.54 18.76 12.38
N THR A 64 -0.20 19.26 13.37
CA THR A 64 0.34 20.21 14.36
C THR A 64 1.36 19.50 15.28
N GLU A 65 2.23 20.27 15.93
CA GLU A 65 3.15 19.72 16.94
C GLU A 65 2.40 19.02 18.08
N GLU A 66 1.25 19.57 18.48
CA GLU A 66 0.37 18.96 19.49
C GLU A 66 -0.14 17.59 19.04
N GLN A 67 -0.65 17.48 17.80
CA GLN A 67 -1.05 16.19 17.25
C GLN A 67 0.14 15.23 17.18
N LEU A 68 1.29 15.66 16.65
CA LEU A 68 2.48 14.81 16.53
C LEU A 68 2.98 14.29 17.89
N SER A 69 2.77 15.03 18.98
CA SER A 69 3.11 14.59 20.34
C SER A 69 2.30 13.35 20.80
N THR A 70 1.10 13.15 20.25
CA THR A 70 0.23 12.00 20.53
C THR A 70 0.53 10.78 19.65
N LYS A 71 1.47 10.91 18.70
CA LYS A 71 1.78 9.86 17.73
C LYS A 71 2.24 8.57 18.44
N PRO A 72 1.69 7.40 18.06
CA PRO A 72 2.13 6.12 18.61
C PRO A 72 3.63 5.90 18.47
N LEU A 73 4.24 5.36 19.52
CA LEU A 73 5.68 5.18 19.59
C LEU A 73 6.13 4.10 18.58
N TYR A 74 7.21 4.41 17.84
CA TYR A 74 7.74 3.62 16.72
C TYR A 74 6.80 3.38 15.54
N SER A 75 5.62 4.00 15.50
CA SER A 75 4.76 3.98 14.32
C SER A 75 5.38 4.74 13.14
N ARG A 76 4.84 4.50 11.95
CA ARG A 76 5.36 5.06 10.70
C ARG A 76 5.36 6.59 10.70
N ASN A 77 6.39 7.17 10.12
CA ASN A 77 6.46 8.63 9.97
C ASN A 77 5.29 9.11 9.07
N PRO A 78 4.48 10.09 9.52
CA PRO A 78 3.28 10.50 8.79
C PRO A 78 3.53 11.00 7.38
N GLU A 79 4.59 11.80 7.18
CA GLU A 79 4.95 12.34 5.87
C GLU A 79 5.37 11.23 4.91
N LYS A 80 6.20 10.28 5.37
CA LYS A 80 6.62 9.14 4.55
C LYS A 80 5.46 8.21 4.19
N TRP A 81 4.46 8.09 5.07
CA TRP A 81 3.27 7.29 4.82
C TRP A 81 2.40 7.91 3.73
N GLN A 82 2.12 9.21 3.85
CA GLN A 82 1.35 9.98 2.86
C GLN A 82 2.03 10.04 1.50
N LYS A 83 3.35 10.21 1.45
CA LYS A 83 4.13 10.14 0.20
C LYS A 83 4.04 8.80 -0.52
N LYS A 84 3.70 7.72 0.20
CA LYS A 84 3.49 6.40 -0.39
C LYS A 84 2.04 6.16 -0.83
N GLY A 85 1.16 7.14 -0.65
CA GLY A 85 -0.26 7.05 -0.97
C GLY A 85 -1.13 6.53 0.18
N GLY A 86 -0.59 6.43 1.41
CA GLY A 86 -1.39 6.07 2.58
C GLY A 86 -1.97 7.30 3.27
N GLU A 87 -3.09 7.13 3.97
CA GLU A 87 -3.75 8.20 4.71
C GLU A 87 -3.60 8.00 6.23
N ILE A 88 -3.79 9.08 6.98
CA ILE A 88 -3.76 9.05 8.44
C ILE A 88 -4.93 9.86 8.97
N GLU A 89 -5.70 9.24 9.85
CA GLU A 89 -6.79 9.86 10.62
C GLU A 89 -6.37 9.94 12.09
N ILE A 90 -6.76 11.03 12.75
CA ILE A 90 -6.62 11.18 14.21
C ILE A 90 -8.01 11.52 14.74
N SER A 91 -8.55 10.66 15.60
CA SER A 91 -9.84 10.91 16.26
C SER A 91 -9.76 12.03 17.28
N GLU A 92 -10.91 12.51 17.77
CA GLU A 92 -10.99 13.49 18.86
C GLU A 92 -10.31 13.00 20.14
N GLU A 93 -10.28 11.69 20.37
CA GLU A 93 -9.59 11.04 21.50
C GLU A 93 -8.08 10.88 21.27
N GLY A 94 -7.54 11.38 20.16
CA GLY A 94 -6.13 11.27 19.81
C GLY A 94 -5.71 9.87 19.33
N ILE A 95 -6.66 8.98 19.02
CA ILE A 95 -6.33 7.67 18.44
C ILE A 95 -5.93 7.87 16.98
N TRP A 96 -4.71 7.46 16.65
CA TRP A 96 -4.18 7.45 15.30
C TRP A 96 -4.63 6.21 14.53
N THR A 97 -5.08 6.39 13.29
CA THR A 97 -5.42 5.32 12.36
C THR A 97 -4.61 5.50 11.08
N TYR A 98 -3.81 4.49 10.75
CA TYR A 98 -3.06 4.45 9.50
C TYR A 98 -3.84 3.64 8.47
N ILE A 99 -4.00 4.20 7.28
CA ILE A 99 -4.72 3.62 6.15
C ILE A 99 -3.69 3.43 5.04
N ASP A 100 -3.46 2.21 4.57
CA ASP A 100 -2.49 1.97 3.52
C ASP A 100 -3.04 2.21 2.10
N TRP A 101 -2.15 2.11 1.12
CA TRP A 101 -2.41 2.37 -0.31
C TRP A 101 -2.92 1.15 -1.07
N GLU A 102 -3.30 0.04 -0.39
CA GLU A 102 -3.84 -1.13 -1.07
C GLU A 102 -5.30 -0.91 -1.49
N ILE A 103 -5.83 -1.78 -2.36
CA ILE A 103 -7.22 -1.73 -2.82
C ILE A 103 -7.87 -3.11 -2.61
N PRO A 104 -8.80 -3.27 -1.64
CA PRO A 104 -9.21 -2.25 -0.66
C PRO A 104 -8.11 -1.93 0.37
N PRO A 105 -8.12 -0.74 0.98
CA PRO A 105 -7.08 -0.32 1.91
C PRO A 105 -7.20 -1.03 3.26
N ASN A 106 -6.07 -1.35 3.87
CA ASN A 106 -6.02 -1.82 5.25
C ASN A 106 -6.03 -0.63 6.20
N ARG A 107 -6.83 -0.70 7.26
CA ARG A 107 -6.96 0.35 8.28
C ARG A 107 -6.57 -0.20 9.65
N VAL A 108 -5.54 0.38 10.27
CA VAL A 108 -5.08 -0.05 11.61
C VAL A 108 -5.06 1.15 12.56
N SER A 109 -5.90 1.10 13.59
CA SER A 109 -5.96 2.07 14.67
C SER A 109 -5.00 1.71 15.80
N TYR A 110 -4.53 2.73 16.54
CA TYR A 110 -3.53 2.58 17.59
C TYR A 110 -4.04 3.05 18.97
N PRO A 111 -5.11 2.44 19.53
CA PRO A 111 -5.58 2.78 20.87
C PRO A 111 -4.48 2.53 21.90
N GLY A 112 -4.23 3.51 22.79
CA GLY A 112 -3.13 3.45 23.75
C GLY A 112 -1.73 3.34 23.13
N GLY A 113 -1.59 3.61 21.83
CA GLY A 113 -0.32 3.50 21.10
C GLY A 113 -0.01 2.13 20.51
N PHE A 114 -0.91 1.14 20.62
CA PHE A 114 -0.71 -0.23 20.11
C PHE A 114 -1.64 -0.54 18.94
N PRO A 115 -1.17 -1.20 17.88
CA PRO A 115 -2.00 -1.50 16.71
C PRO A 115 -3.07 -2.52 17.07
N ASN A 116 -4.31 -2.19 16.72
CA ASN A 116 -5.42 -3.12 16.86
C ASN A 116 -5.59 -3.93 15.58
N PHE A 117 -4.74 -4.95 15.38
CA PHE A 117 -4.81 -5.84 14.22
C PHE A 117 -6.13 -6.64 14.17
N LYS A 118 -6.70 -6.97 15.33
CA LYS A 118 -7.94 -7.74 15.43
C LYS A 118 -9.11 -6.97 14.83
N SER A 119 -9.34 -5.73 15.26
CA SER A 119 -10.41 -4.89 14.70
C SER A 119 -10.17 -4.53 13.23
N ALA A 120 -8.92 -4.57 12.76
CA ALA A 120 -8.58 -4.42 11.35
C ALA A 120 -8.84 -5.67 10.50
N GLY A 121 -9.23 -6.80 11.10
CA GLY A 121 -9.42 -8.06 10.38
C GLY A 121 -8.11 -8.72 9.92
N LEU A 122 -6.98 -8.37 10.53
CA LEU A 122 -5.64 -8.81 10.13
C LEU A 122 -5.07 -9.94 10.99
N VAL A 123 -5.89 -10.52 11.87
CA VAL A 123 -5.52 -11.59 12.80
C VAL A 123 -6.13 -12.91 12.32
N ARG A 124 -5.28 -13.91 12.05
CA ARG A 124 -5.74 -15.26 11.66
C ARG A 124 -6.23 -16.06 12.85
N GLN A 125 -5.54 -15.96 13.99
CA GLN A 125 -5.91 -16.59 15.25
C GLN A 125 -5.24 -15.88 16.43
N GLU A 126 -5.81 -16.05 17.61
CA GLU A 126 -5.28 -15.56 18.88
C GLU A 126 -5.03 -16.73 19.81
N VAL A 127 -3.89 -16.69 20.49
CA VAL A 127 -3.45 -17.77 21.38
C VAL A 127 -3.08 -17.17 22.73
N PRO A 128 -3.86 -17.45 23.79
CA PRO A 128 -3.49 -17.06 25.15
C PRO A 128 -2.34 -17.96 25.61
N ILE A 129 -1.15 -17.39 25.74
CA ILE A 129 0.06 -18.10 26.19
C ILE A 129 0.39 -17.82 27.67
N GLY A 130 -0.38 -16.95 28.34
CA GLY A 130 -0.07 -16.47 29.68
C GLY A 130 1.07 -15.45 29.65
N GLU A 131 1.66 -15.16 30.81
CA GLU A 131 2.69 -14.11 30.91
C GLU A 131 3.84 -14.33 29.91
N PHE A 132 4.16 -13.27 29.16
CA PHE A 132 5.23 -13.30 28.18
C PHE A 132 6.61 -13.54 28.80
N ASN A 133 7.41 -14.33 28.08
CA ASN A 133 8.78 -14.65 28.44
C ASN A 133 9.75 -14.03 27.42
N ARG A 134 10.36 -14.85 26.55
CA ARG A 134 11.23 -14.44 25.45
C ARG A 134 10.66 -14.98 24.15
N TYR A 135 10.95 -14.27 23.06
CA TYR A 135 10.33 -14.48 21.75
C TYR A 135 10.28 -15.94 21.28
N ASP A 136 11.39 -16.66 21.34
CA ASP A 136 11.48 -18.07 20.93
C ASP A 136 10.60 -19.00 21.77
N ILE A 137 10.57 -18.82 23.09
CA ILE A 137 9.71 -19.60 23.99
C ILE A 137 8.24 -19.29 23.73
N ASP A 138 7.89 -18.00 23.65
CA ASP A 138 6.52 -17.55 23.43
C ASP A 138 5.99 -18.01 22.06
N PHE A 139 6.83 -17.97 21.02
CA PHE A 139 6.46 -18.40 19.68
C PHE A 139 6.24 -19.91 19.63
N ALA A 140 7.12 -20.70 20.25
CA ALA A 140 6.96 -22.15 20.34
C ALA A 140 5.67 -22.52 21.09
N LYS A 141 5.39 -21.84 22.20
CA LYS A 141 4.18 -22.04 22.99
C LYS A 141 2.91 -21.65 22.23
N ALA A 142 2.95 -20.56 21.46
CA ALA A 142 1.84 -20.17 20.61
C ALA A 142 1.59 -21.19 19.49
N ASP A 143 2.66 -21.70 18.86
CA ASP A 143 2.56 -22.74 17.84
C ASP A 143 1.96 -24.05 18.40
N GLU A 144 2.28 -24.42 19.65
CA GLU A 144 1.72 -25.60 20.34
C GLU A 144 0.23 -25.44 20.69
N LEU A 145 -0.18 -24.26 21.16
CA LEU A 145 -1.54 -23.99 21.65
C LEU A 145 -2.50 -23.50 20.55
N ALA A 146 -2.00 -23.24 19.35
CA ALA A 146 -2.78 -22.71 18.24
C ALA A 146 -3.83 -23.71 17.72
N SER A 147 -5.12 -23.33 17.82
CA SER A 147 -6.22 -24.18 17.37
C SER A 147 -6.25 -24.38 15.86
N ASN A 148 -5.75 -23.42 15.07
CA ASN A 148 -5.67 -23.52 13.62
C ASN A 148 -4.32 -24.10 13.14
N GLY A 149 -3.63 -24.85 14.00
CA GLY A 149 -2.26 -25.31 13.80
C GLY A 149 -1.24 -24.19 13.92
N THR A 150 0.03 -24.54 13.74
CA THR A 150 1.15 -23.60 13.80
C THR A 150 0.92 -22.41 12.87
N LYS A 151 1.54 -21.26 13.15
CA LYS A 151 1.44 -20.11 12.26
C LYS A 151 1.88 -20.48 10.84
N LEU A 152 1.31 -19.79 9.86
CA LEU A 152 1.75 -19.89 8.47
C LEU A 152 3.17 -19.29 8.32
N ASP A 153 3.94 -19.79 7.35
CA ASP A 153 5.31 -19.32 7.12
C ASP A 153 5.39 -17.83 6.78
N GLU A 154 4.37 -17.27 6.12
CA GLU A 154 4.26 -15.85 5.80
C GLU A 154 3.79 -14.99 6.98
N ASN A 155 3.44 -15.63 8.11
CA ASN A 155 2.94 -14.99 9.31
C ASN A 155 3.98 -14.98 10.43
N THR A 156 3.70 -14.15 11.43
CA THR A 156 4.46 -14.05 12.68
C THR A 156 3.50 -14.02 13.85
N TRP A 157 3.99 -14.46 15.00
CA TRP A 157 3.30 -14.17 16.25
C TRP A 157 3.61 -12.74 16.68
N HIS A 158 2.55 -11.98 16.93
CA HIS A 158 2.58 -10.62 17.44
C HIS A 158 2.20 -10.65 18.93
N HIS A 159 3.11 -10.16 19.79
CA HIS A 159 2.86 -9.98 21.22
C HIS A 159 1.85 -8.85 21.45
N HIS A 160 0.61 -9.20 21.80
CA HIS A 160 -0.46 -8.25 22.09
C HIS A 160 -0.17 -7.46 23.37
N GLN A 161 -0.73 -6.25 23.49
CA GLN A 161 -0.47 -5.36 24.63
C GLN A 161 -1.10 -5.81 25.95
N ASP A 162 -1.95 -6.83 25.94
CA ASP A 162 -2.48 -7.46 27.17
C ASP A 162 -1.46 -8.31 27.93
N LEU A 163 -0.26 -8.48 27.37
CA LEU A 163 0.87 -9.21 27.95
C LEU A 163 0.66 -10.73 28.09
N THR A 164 -0.41 -11.26 27.51
CA THR A 164 -0.77 -12.67 27.65
C THR A 164 -1.14 -13.38 26.35
N THR A 165 -1.43 -12.61 25.30
CA THR A 165 -1.98 -13.14 24.04
C THR A 165 -1.01 -12.95 22.88
N MET A 166 -0.84 -14.01 22.08
CA MET A 166 -0.18 -13.92 20.78
C MET A 166 -1.22 -13.83 19.67
N GLN A 167 -1.04 -12.90 18.74
CA GLN A 167 -1.87 -12.78 17.54
C GLN A 167 -1.07 -13.23 16.32
N GLU A 168 -1.62 -14.14 15.53
CA GLU A 168 -1.01 -14.50 14.25
C GLU A 168 -1.38 -13.44 13.20
N VAL A 169 -0.36 -12.71 12.72
CA VAL A 169 -0.51 -11.64 11.73
C VAL A 169 0.50 -11.86 10.60
N SER A 170 0.17 -11.46 9.37
CA SER A 170 1.14 -11.55 8.28
C SER A 170 2.38 -10.71 8.56
N LYS A 171 3.56 -11.23 8.20
CA LYS A 171 4.84 -10.52 8.35
C LYS A 171 4.80 -9.18 7.62
N GLU A 172 4.11 -9.14 6.49
CA GLU A 172 3.91 -7.92 5.71
C GLU A 172 3.15 -6.86 6.50
N MET A 173 1.97 -7.20 7.05
CA MET A 173 1.16 -6.25 7.82
C MET A 173 1.84 -5.85 9.12
N HIS A 174 2.43 -6.82 9.83
CA HIS A 174 3.19 -6.54 11.06
C HIS A 174 4.36 -5.58 10.81
N ARG A 175 5.05 -5.72 9.68
CA ARG A 175 6.11 -4.78 9.27
C ARG A 175 5.52 -3.45 8.83
N ARG A 176 4.44 -3.44 8.04
CA ARG A 176 3.84 -2.23 7.46
C ARG A 176 3.34 -1.30 8.57
N PHE A 177 2.57 -1.83 9.50
CA PHE A 177 2.01 -1.16 10.68
C PHE A 177 2.87 -1.39 11.93
N ARG A 178 4.18 -1.11 11.78
CA ARG A 178 5.16 -1.26 12.86
C ARG A 178 4.82 -0.37 14.06
N HIS A 179 5.16 -0.82 15.26
CA HIS A 179 4.81 -0.17 16.53
C HIS A 179 5.73 -0.65 17.67
N MET A 180 5.52 -0.11 18.88
CA MET A 180 6.06 -0.65 20.14
C MET A 180 5.25 -1.88 20.59
N GLY A 181 5.77 -3.10 20.43
CA GLY A 181 5.04 -4.33 20.77
C GLY A 181 4.95 -4.65 22.27
N GLY A 182 4.04 -5.53 22.68
CA GLY A 182 3.78 -5.91 24.09
C GLY A 182 5.00 -6.47 24.83
N MET A 183 5.92 -7.14 24.13
CA MET A 183 7.19 -7.61 24.73
C MET A 183 8.03 -6.45 25.31
N SER A 184 7.98 -5.26 24.72
CA SER A 184 8.72 -4.11 25.25
C SER A 184 8.13 -3.58 26.57
N LEU A 185 6.81 -3.70 26.75
CA LEU A 185 6.16 -3.40 28.03
C LEU A 185 6.50 -4.45 29.08
N ALA A 186 6.43 -5.74 28.71
CA ALA A 186 6.75 -6.84 29.61
C ALA A 186 8.18 -6.74 30.19
N LYS A 187 9.14 -6.28 29.38
CA LYS A 187 10.51 -6.01 29.86
C LYS A 187 10.57 -4.87 30.87
N LYS A 188 9.90 -3.74 30.59
CA LYS A 188 9.87 -2.59 31.51
C LYS A 188 9.22 -2.89 32.86
N LEU A 189 8.29 -3.83 32.92
CA LEU A 189 7.66 -4.24 34.19
C LEU A 189 8.54 -5.14 35.06
N LYS A 190 9.61 -5.71 34.49
CA LYS A 190 10.56 -6.60 35.17
C LYS A 190 11.81 -5.86 35.66
N ASP A 191 11.97 -4.60 35.28
CA ASP A 191 13.03 -3.68 35.71
C ASP A 191 12.56 -2.83 36.92
#